data_AF-A0AAV5XID1-F1
#
_entry.id   AF-A0AAV5XID1-F1
#
_cell.length_a   1.000
_cell.length_b   1.000
_cell.length_c   1.000
_cell.angle_alpha   90.00
_cell.angle_beta   90.00
_cell.angle_gamma   90.00
#
_symmetry.space_group_name_H-M   'P 1'
#
loop_
_entity.id
_entity.type
_entity.pdbx_description
1 polymer ?
#
loop_
_entity_poly.entity_id
_entity_poly.type
_entity_poly.pdbx_seq_one_letter_code
_entity_poly.pdbx_strand_id
1 'polypeptide(L)' 'MSLGEAPIKQAVKWIDEQLADHPDADRTKLIDEASRRFDLTPLDEDFLLRHLASRSKGPASS' A
#
# COMPACT_ATOMS: atom_id res chain seq x y z
N MET A 1 -2.83 -26.36 -2.92
CA MET A 1 -2.69 -25.20 -2.01
C MET A 1 -3.83 -24.25 -2.31
N SER A 2 -4.53 -23.72 -1.31
CA SER A 2 -5.50 -22.64 -1.56
C SER A 2 -4.81 -21.57 -2.38
N LEU A 3 -5.37 -21.25 -3.54
CA LEU A 3 -5.02 -20.08 -4.35
C LEU A 3 -5.53 -18.83 -3.61
N GLY A 4 -5.10 -18.67 -2.36
CA GLY A 4 -5.37 -17.50 -1.55
C GLY A 4 -4.65 -16.33 -2.17
N GLU A 5 -5.36 -15.22 -2.33
CA GLU A 5 -4.82 -14.00 -2.89
C GLU A 5 -3.57 -13.58 -2.10
N ALA A 6 -2.49 -13.25 -2.82
CA ALA A 6 -1.22 -12.91 -2.18
C ALA A 6 -1.41 -11.79 -1.14
N PRO A 7 -0.77 -11.87 0.04
CA PRO A 7 -0.97 -10.90 1.13
C PRO A 7 -0.72 -9.46 0.68
N ILE A 8 0.24 -9.26 -0.23
CA ILE A 8 0.51 -7.96 -0.87
C ILE A 8 -0.70 -7.37 -1.61
N LYS A 9 -1.53 -8.19 -2.26
CA LYS A 9 -2.74 -7.72 -2.95
C LYS A 9 -3.81 -7.29 -1.95
N GLN A 10 -3.94 -8.02 -0.85
CA GLN A 10 -4.87 -7.68 0.23
C GLN A 10 -4.45 -6.37 0.91
N ALA A 11 -3.14 -6.18 1.12
CA ALA A 11 -2.58 -4.93 1.63
C ALA A 11 -2.85 -3.74 0.70
N VAL A 12 -2.59 -3.88 -0.61
CA VAL A 12 -2.89 -2.80 -1.59
C VAL A 12 -4.36 -2.42 -1.54
N LYS A 13 -5.27 -3.40 -1.54
CA LYS A 13 -6.71 -3.15 -1.49
C LYS A 13 -7.08 -2.40 -0.21
N TRP A 14 -6.59 -2.86 0.93
CA TRP A 14 -6.88 -2.22 2.21
C TRP A 14 -6.38 -0.77 2.26
N ILE A 15 -5.17 -0.50 1.77
CA ILE A 15 -4.63 0.87 1.71
C ILE A 15 -5.47 1.76 0.79
N ASP A 16 -5.92 1.26 -0.37
CA ASP A 16 -6.79 1.99 -1.29
C ASP A 16 -8.13 2.33 -0.63
N GLU A 17 -8.71 1.39 0.13
CA GLU A 17 -9.92 1.63 0.93
C GLU A 17 -9.70 2.71 2.01
N GLN A 18 -8.55 2.70 2.70
CA GLN A 18 -8.21 3.74 3.68
C GLN A 18 -8.02 5.12 3.04
N LEU A 19 -7.39 5.17 1.86
CA LEU A 19 -7.20 6.42 1.12
C LEU A 19 -8.51 6.92 0.48
N ALA A 20 -9.46 6.04 0.18
CA ALA A 20 -10.77 6.42 -0.29
C ALA A 20 -11.61 7.11 0.80
N ASP A 21 -11.54 6.61 2.05
CA ASP A 21 -12.23 7.21 3.20
C ASP A 21 -11.48 8.43 3.74
N HIS A 22 -10.14 8.38 3.73
CA HIS A 22 -9.25 9.41 4.24
C HIS A 22 -8.14 9.73 3.23
N PRO A 23 -8.41 10.58 2.21
CA PRO A 23 -7.44 10.90 1.16
C PRO A 23 -6.18 11.62 1.67
N ASP A 24 -6.26 12.28 2.83
CA ASP A 24 -5.15 12.94 3.52
C ASP A 24 -4.39 12.02 4.50
N ALA A 25 -4.79 10.74 4.60
CA ALA A 25 -4.09 9.79 5.46
C ALA A 25 -2.63 9.62 5.04
N ASP A 26 -1.75 9.47 6.03
CA ASP A 26 -0.33 9.27 5.78
C ASP A 26 -0.10 7.87 5.19
N ARG A 27 0.26 7.84 3.90
CA ARG A 27 0.50 6.60 3.15
C ARG A 27 1.57 5.72 3.80
N THR A 28 2.59 6.32 4.40
CA THR A 28 3.67 5.58 5.08
C THR A 28 3.14 4.85 6.29
N LYS A 29 2.25 5.49 7.07
CA LYS A 29 1.58 4.84 8.22
C LYS A 29 0.66 3.70 7.77
N LEU A 30 -0.09 3.91 6.69
CA LEU A 30 -0.95 2.86 6.14
C LEU A 30 -0.13 1.65 5.66
N ILE A 31 1.04 1.88 5.08
CA ILE A 31 1.93 0.78 4.66
C ILE A 31 2.45 0.00 5.87
N ASP A 32 2.93 0.67 6.92
CA ASP A 32 3.41 0.02 8.15
C ASP A 32 2.30 -0.81 8.82
N GLU A 33 1.07 -0.27 8.87
CA GLU A 33 -0.08 -0.99 9.41
C GLU A 33 -0.47 -2.20 8.55
N ALA A 34 -0.49 -2.04 7.22
CA ALA A 34 -0.75 -3.14 6.29
C ALA A 34 0.33 -4.22 6.39
N SER A 35 1.60 -3.82 6.58
CA SER A 35 2.73 -4.73 6.73
C SER A 35 2.55 -5.68 7.91
N ARG A 36 2.16 -5.13 9.06
CA ARG A 36 1.87 -5.90 10.28
C ARG A 36 0.59 -6.72 10.17
N ARG A 37 -0.42 -6.20 9.48
CA ARG A 37 -1.75 -6.84 9.36
C ARG A 37 -1.75 -8.04 8.42
N PHE A 38 -0.96 -7.99 7.36
CA PHE A 38 -0.92 -9.02 6.32
C PHE A 38 0.38 -9.84 6.33
N ASP A 39 1.20 -9.70 7.37
CA ASP A 39 2.51 -10.35 7.51
C ASP A 39 3.38 -10.13 6.26
N LEU A 40 3.48 -8.88 5.82
CA LEU A 40 4.29 -8.52 4.66
C LEU A 40 5.78 -8.62 4.97
N THR A 41 6.56 -8.96 3.94
CA THR A 41 8.01 -8.92 4.04
C THR A 41 8.53 -7.49 3.84
N PRO A 42 9.77 -7.18 4.26
CA PRO A 42 10.39 -5.88 3.97
C PRO A 42 10.44 -5.55 2.46
N LEU A 43 10.48 -6.58 1.61
CA LEU A 43 10.44 -6.41 0.15
C LEU A 43 9.06 -5.99 -0.35
N ASP A 44 8.00 -6.56 0.22
CA ASP A 44 6.62 -6.18 -0.07
C ASP A 44 6.34 -4.73 0.38
N GLU A 45 6.89 -4.33 1.53
CA GLU A 45 6.78 -2.97 2.05
C GLU A 45 7.47 -1.94 1.14
N ASP A 46 8.69 -2.23 0.65
CA ASP A 46 9.37 -1.40 -0.37
C ASP A 46 8.54 -1.28 -1.66
N PHE A 47 7.94 -2.39 -2.10
CA PHE A 47 7.06 -2.38 -3.25
C PHE A 47 5.87 -1.42 -3.03
N LEU A 48 5.20 -1.49 -1.88
CA LEU A 48 4.08 -0.61 -1.55
C LEU A 48 4.50 0.87 -1.51
N LEU A 49 5.62 1.19 -0.86
CA LEU A 49 6.17 2.55 -0.80
C LEU A 49 6.34 3.15 -2.19
N ARG A 50 6.98 2.39 -3.10
CA ARG A 50 7.24 2.84 -4.48
C ARG A 50 5.96 2.92 -5.30
N HIS A 51 5.08 1.94 -5.14
CA HIS A 51 3.79 1.90 -5.82
C HIS A 51 2.95 3.13 -5.48
N LEU A 52 2.79 3.45 -4.18
CA LEU A 52 1.98 4.58 -3.72
C LEU A 52 2.64 5.94 -3.97
N ALA A 53 3.97 6.04 -3.89
CA ALA A 53 4.69 7.26 -4.24
C ALA A 53 4.50 7.63 -5.72
N SER A 54 4.50 6.64 -6.63
CA SER A 54 4.25 6.87 -8.05
C SER A 54 2.83 7.37 -8.34
N ARG A 55 1.84 6.94 -7.54
CA ARG A 55 0.41 7.25 -7.73
C ARG A 55 0.08 8.72 -7.45
N SER A 56 0.81 9.34 -6.53
CA SER A 56 0.64 10.75 -6.15
C SER A 56 1.32 11.73 -7.11
N LYS A 57 2.20 11.23 -7.97
CA LYS A 57 2.88 12.04 -8.97
C LYS A 57 2.06 11.98 -10.26
N GLY A 58 0.92 12.69 -10.27
CA GLY A 58 0.57 13.40 -11.50
C GLY A 58 1.80 14.21 -11.94
N PRO A 59 2.06 14.40 -13.24
CA PRO A 59 3.30 14.95 -13.74
C PRO A 59 3.58 16.29 -13.06
N ALA A 60 4.40 16.25 -12.01
CA ALA A 60 4.99 17.44 -11.43
C ALA A 60 6.10 17.81 -12.41
N SER A 61 5.68 18.53 -13.45
CA SER A 61 6.50 19.47 -14.19
C SER A 61 7.23 20.35 -13.18
N SER A 62 8.56 20.25 -13.14
CA SER A 62 9.54 21.35 -13.08
C SER A 62 10.93 20.76 -12.92
#